data_AF-A0A218QS11-F1
#
_entry.id   AF-A0A218QS11-F1
#
_cell.length_a   1.000
_cell.length_b   1.000
_cell.length_c   1.000
_cell.angle_alpha   90.00
_cell.angle_beta   90.00
_cell.angle_gamma   90.00
#
_symmetry.space_group_name_H-M   'P 1'
#
loop_
_entity.id
_entity.type
_entity.pdbx_description
1 polymer ?
#
loop_
_entity_poly.entity_id
_entity_poly.type
_entity_poly.pdbx_seq_one_letter_code
_entity_poly.pdbx_strand_id
1 'polypeptide(L)'
;MTELPPLPENYDNAGDAAQELLRKLRQKQGNWVEWGMAIAQLQKAGHNPQDIFEATGFEPIQQNQVIVGAQVYNSIEQAGASPAVLTHYSTRGSDILYELRLLTNSERAAAAELTYSNQLDADEAKEVAKAIKDFSRFPTLPDGFSNHPGDAVAYQCWKLARQYSDLQERSRLIAKGLRFAYSPTARKQIEQLLTDFTVVPKRPAPILPFFRLESEEELPRLVPVAGELPLKTQDLQAVPVVEQIEPFRMVKFAGEQAWVPLPGWQVVLGASDPVVILCKSDRLPNQTQPKSETVLVVCDRAVQEWDDGSYFVIDNAGELDFQWFETAPSIPLLGRIVVVVRPKKILDEEITKDSWQIDE
;
A
#
# COMPACT_ATOMS: atom_id res chain seq x y z
N MET A 1 20.94 40.71 24.04
CA MET A 1 19.83 40.54 23.09
C MET A 1 20.43 40.08 21.79
N THR A 2 20.48 38.77 21.58
CA THR A 2 20.91 38.17 20.32
C THR A 2 19.66 38.07 19.45
N GLU A 3 19.62 38.88 18.40
CA GLU A 3 18.54 38.86 17.40
C GLU A 3 18.56 37.50 16.69
N LEU A 4 17.42 36.82 16.73
CA LEU A 4 17.17 35.63 15.92
C LEU A 4 17.10 36.06 14.44
N PRO A 5 17.68 35.28 13.51
CA PRO A 5 17.56 35.56 12.09
C PRO A 5 16.09 35.47 11.66
N PRO A 6 15.65 36.30 10.69
CA PRO A 6 14.27 36.28 10.22
C PRO A 6 13.95 34.90 9.64
N LEU A 7 12.77 34.38 9.99
CA LEU A 7 12.23 33.18 9.35
C LEU A 7 12.16 33.40 7.83
N PRO A 8 12.52 32.40 7.02
CA PRO A 8 12.47 32.53 5.57
C PRO A 8 11.03 32.82 5.11
N GLU A 9 10.86 33.84 4.26
CA GLU A 9 9.59 34.34 3.68
C GLU A 9 8.70 33.26 3.02
N ASN A 10 9.19 32.03 2.87
CA ASN A 10 8.47 30.91 2.29
C ASN A 10 7.47 30.23 3.25
N TYR A 11 7.59 30.42 4.56
CA TYR A 11 6.65 29.80 5.52
C TYR A 11 5.28 30.50 5.53
N ASP A 12 5.24 31.83 5.41
CA ASP A 12 4.00 32.60 5.44
C ASP A 12 3.17 32.43 4.16
N ASN A 13 3.82 32.34 2.99
CA ASN A 13 3.13 32.15 1.70
C ASN A 13 2.47 30.77 1.55
N ALA A 14 3.05 29.72 2.12
CA ALA A 14 2.49 28.37 2.04
C ALA A 14 1.22 28.21 2.90
N GLY A 15 1.20 28.86 4.07
CA GLY A 15 0.01 28.91 4.93
C GLY A 15 -1.15 29.68 4.30
N ASP A 16 -0.87 30.83 3.68
CA ASP A 16 -1.89 31.65 3.00
C ASP A 16 -2.49 30.94 1.77
N ALA A 17 -1.65 30.27 0.97
CA ALA A 17 -2.11 29.47 -0.17
C ALA A 17 -3.01 28.29 0.24
N ALA A 18 -2.68 27.58 1.32
CA ALA A 18 -3.50 26.48 1.83
C ALA A 18 -4.86 26.99 2.36
N GLN A 19 -4.88 28.12 3.05
CA GLN A 19 -6.12 28.74 3.53
C GLN A 19 -7.04 29.17 2.38
N GLU A 20 -6.48 29.72 1.29
CA GLU A 20 -7.26 30.09 0.12
C GLU A 20 -7.85 28.85 -0.59
N LEU A 21 -7.12 27.75 -0.70
CA LEU A 21 -7.66 26.48 -1.22
C LEU A 21 -8.81 25.95 -0.36
N LEU A 22 -8.66 25.95 0.96
CA LEU A 22 -9.72 25.55 1.89
C LEU A 22 -10.95 26.46 1.76
N ARG A 23 -10.76 27.78 1.58
CA ARG A 23 -11.85 28.74 1.35
C ARG A 23 -12.60 28.43 0.06
N LYS A 24 -11.88 28.20 -1.05
CA LYS A 24 -12.47 27.83 -2.34
C LYS A 24 -13.28 26.54 -2.27
N LEU A 25 -12.73 25.51 -1.62
CA LEU A 25 -13.41 24.23 -1.42
C LEU A 25 -14.67 24.40 -0.56
N ARG A 26 -14.60 25.12 0.56
CA ARG A 26 -15.76 25.38 1.42
C ARG A 26 -16.89 26.08 0.67
N GLN A 27 -16.56 27.00 -0.24
CA GLN A 27 -17.54 27.71 -1.06
C GLN A 27 -17.96 26.95 -2.33
N LYS A 28 -17.39 25.75 -2.58
CA LYS A 28 -17.53 25.00 -3.83
C LYS A 28 -17.26 25.87 -5.07
N GLN A 29 -16.26 26.74 -4.97
CA GLN A 29 -15.84 27.61 -6.07
C GLN A 29 -15.10 26.77 -7.11
N GLY A 30 -15.41 26.98 -8.40
CA GLY A 30 -14.81 26.21 -9.48
C GLY A 30 -15.59 24.94 -9.84
N ASN A 31 -14.94 24.03 -10.54
CA ASN A 31 -15.51 22.73 -10.91
C ASN A 31 -14.91 21.58 -10.08
N TRP A 32 -15.47 20.38 -10.21
CA TRP A 32 -15.04 19.23 -9.41
C TRP A 32 -13.60 18.78 -9.71
N VAL A 33 -13.09 19.03 -10.93
CA VAL A 33 -11.70 18.75 -11.30
C VAL A 33 -10.76 19.67 -10.52
N GLU A 34 -11.08 20.96 -10.45
CA GLU A 34 -10.36 21.95 -9.66
C GLU A 34 -10.40 21.61 -8.17
N TRP A 35 -11.54 21.13 -7.66
CA TRP A 35 -11.64 20.64 -6.28
C TRP A 35 -10.70 19.45 -6.03
N GLY A 36 -10.67 18.47 -6.93
CA GLY A 36 -9.76 17.32 -6.84
C GLY A 36 -8.30 17.72 -6.83
N MET A 37 -7.91 18.69 -7.67
CA MET A 37 -6.54 19.24 -7.69
C MET A 37 -6.20 19.98 -6.39
N ALA A 38 -7.13 20.80 -5.88
CA ALA A 38 -6.94 21.53 -4.63
C ALA A 38 -6.79 20.59 -3.43
N ILE A 39 -7.63 19.56 -3.32
CA ILE A 39 -7.55 18.57 -2.24
C ILE A 39 -6.24 17.78 -2.34
N ALA A 40 -5.81 17.39 -3.54
CA ALA A 40 -4.52 16.72 -3.73
C ALA A 40 -3.32 17.59 -3.30
N GLN A 41 -3.39 18.91 -3.54
CA GLN A 41 -2.37 19.86 -3.08
C GLN A 41 -2.35 19.97 -1.55
N LEU A 42 -3.51 20.05 -0.90
CA LEU A 42 -3.62 20.08 0.55
C LEU A 42 -3.08 18.81 1.21
N GLN A 43 -3.39 17.63 0.66
CA GLN A 43 -2.85 16.36 1.16
C GLN A 43 -1.33 16.29 1.00
N LYS A 44 -0.79 16.77 -0.12
CA LYS A 44 0.67 16.88 -0.32
C LYS A 44 1.33 17.86 0.66
N ALA A 45 0.60 18.86 1.11
CA ALA A 45 1.04 19.83 2.13
C ALA A 45 0.90 19.31 3.57
N GLY A 46 0.42 18.08 3.77
CA GLY A 46 0.35 17.43 5.09
C GLY A 46 -1.02 17.42 5.75
N HIS A 47 -2.08 17.96 5.11
CA HIS A 47 -3.43 17.87 5.64
C HIS A 47 -3.98 16.45 5.48
N ASN A 48 -4.46 15.84 6.56
CA ASN A 48 -5.12 14.55 6.46
C ASN A 48 -6.58 14.72 5.95
N PRO A 49 -7.25 13.65 5.49
CA PRO A 49 -8.62 13.75 4.99
C PRO A 49 -9.64 14.28 6.00
N GLN A 50 -9.45 14.02 7.29
CA GLN A 50 -10.33 14.49 8.35
C GLN A 50 -10.18 16.02 8.54
N ASP A 51 -8.96 16.55 8.51
CA ASP A 51 -8.71 17.99 8.60
C ASP A 51 -9.42 18.75 7.47
N ILE A 52 -9.34 18.22 6.25
CA ILE A 52 -9.98 18.81 5.06
C ILE A 52 -11.50 18.75 5.19
N PHE A 53 -12.06 17.65 5.71
CA PHE A 53 -13.49 17.53 5.94
C PHE A 53 -13.99 18.57 6.93
N GLU A 54 -13.32 18.71 8.07
CA GLU A 54 -13.68 19.69 9.11
C GLU A 54 -13.64 21.13 8.59
N ALA A 55 -12.66 21.43 7.72
CA ALA A 55 -12.51 22.76 7.16
C ALA A 55 -13.46 23.07 5.98
N THR A 56 -13.92 22.07 5.22
CA THR A 56 -14.60 22.30 3.92
C THR A 56 -15.95 21.60 3.75
N GLY A 57 -16.22 20.55 4.52
CA GLY A 57 -17.38 19.68 4.37
C GLY A 57 -17.24 18.59 3.29
N PHE A 58 -16.09 18.45 2.63
CA PHE A 58 -15.83 17.35 1.70
C PHE A 58 -15.54 16.05 2.46
N GLU A 59 -16.42 15.06 2.37
CA GLU A 59 -16.21 13.77 3.02
C GLU A 59 -14.97 13.04 2.47
N PRO A 60 -14.25 12.24 3.27
CA PRO A 60 -13.06 11.51 2.81
C PRO A 60 -13.30 10.64 1.56
N ILE A 61 -14.50 10.04 1.43
CA ILE A 61 -14.89 9.24 0.25
C ILE A 61 -15.00 10.14 -0.99
N GLN A 62 -15.62 11.32 -0.85
CA GLN A 62 -15.75 12.29 -1.94
C GLN A 62 -14.38 12.87 -2.31
N GLN A 63 -13.53 13.17 -1.34
CA GLN A 63 -12.15 13.64 -1.57
C GLN A 63 -11.38 12.66 -2.46
N ASN A 64 -11.38 11.37 -2.10
CA ASN A 64 -10.73 10.33 -2.90
C ASN A 64 -11.33 10.24 -4.32
N GLN A 65 -12.66 10.31 -4.44
CA GLN A 65 -13.33 10.28 -5.74
C GLN A 65 -12.88 11.43 -6.65
N VAL A 66 -12.93 12.67 -6.17
CA VAL A 66 -12.59 13.84 -7.00
C VAL A 66 -11.10 13.94 -7.28
N ILE A 67 -10.22 13.54 -6.36
CA ILE A 67 -8.76 13.49 -6.59
C ILE A 67 -8.44 12.52 -7.74
N VAL A 68 -8.91 11.28 -7.63
CA VAL A 68 -8.63 10.25 -8.63
C VAL A 68 -9.35 10.55 -9.94
N GLY A 69 -10.59 11.04 -9.88
CA GLY A 69 -11.33 11.51 -11.05
C GLY A 69 -10.59 12.63 -11.79
N ALA A 70 -10.01 13.60 -11.08
CA ALA A 70 -9.25 14.69 -11.68
C ALA A 70 -7.95 14.20 -12.34
N GLN A 71 -7.28 13.21 -11.73
CA GLN A 71 -6.13 12.54 -12.37
C GLN A 71 -6.52 11.83 -13.66
N VAL A 72 -7.68 11.16 -13.69
CA VAL A 72 -8.22 10.55 -14.90
C VAL A 72 -8.59 11.61 -15.93
N TYR A 73 -9.23 12.72 -15.52
CA TYR A 73 -9.54 13.86 -16.40
C TYR A 73 -8.28 14.40 -17.09
N ASN A 74 -7.21 14.65 -16.33
CA ASN A 74 -5.93 15.09 -16.89
C ASN A 74 -5.33 14.06 -17.85
N SER A 75 -5.49 12.76 -17.55
CA SER A 75 -5.01 11.68 -18.42
C SER A 75 -5.74 11.65 -19.77
N ILE A 76 -7.06 11.86 -19.78
CA ILE A 76 -7.85 11.85 -21.01
C ILE A 76 -7.63 13.11 -21.85
N GLU A 77 -7.39 14.26 -21.21
CA GLU A 77 -7.01 15.50 -21.89
C GLU A 77 -5.65 15.32 -22.60
N GLN A 78 -4.66 14.81 -21.88
CA GLN A 78 -3.32 14.55 -22.45
C GLN A 78 -3.33 13.50 -23.56
N ALA A 79 -4.22 12.51 -23.47
CA ALA A 79 -4.38 11.48 -24.48
C ALA A 79 -5.28 11.91 -25.66
N GLY A 80 -5.77 13.15 -25.68
CA GLY A 80 -6.47 13.74 -26.82
C GLY A 80 -7.95 13.34 -26.95
N ALA A 81 -8.66 13.18 -25.84
CA ALA A 81 -10.11 13.03 -25.86
C ALA A 81 -10.80 14.25 -26.53
N SER A 82 -11.98 14.03 -27.10
CA SER A 82 -12.70 15.07 -27.84
C SER A 82 -13.10 16.25 -26.96
N PRO A 83 -13.20 17.48 -27.52
CA PRO A 83 -13.63 18.65 -26.75
C PRO A 83 -15.01 18.49 -26.10
N ALA A 84 -15.91 17.70 -26.72
CA ALA A 84 -17.22 17.40 -26.18
C ALA A 84 -17.15 16.56 -24.89
N VAL A 85 -16.29 15.54 -24.88
CA VAL A 85 -16.01 14.70 -23.70
C VAL A 85 -15.38 15.52 -22.58
N LEU A 86 -14.38 16.34 -22.90
CA LEU A 86 -13.72 17.20 -21.90
C LEU A 86 -14.70 18.22 -21.30
N THR A 87 -15.52 18.87 -22.12
CA THR A 87 -16.53 19.83 -21.65
C THR A 87 -17.60 19.16 -20.78
N HIS A 88 -18.01 17.94 -21.13
CA HIS A 88 -18.95 17.18 -20.32
C HIS A 88 -18.34 16.84 -18.96
N TYR A 89 -17.18 16.19 -18.95
CA TYR A 89 -16.58 15.70 -17.73
C TYR A 89 -15.91 16.78 -16.87
N SER A 90 -15.66 17.99 -17.38
CA SER A 90 -15.17 19.09 -16.54
C SER A 90 -16.23 19.56 -15.55
N THR A 91 -17.52 19.37 -15.84
CA THR A 91 -18.63 19.86 -15.01
C THR A 91 -19.33 18.77 -14.19
N ARG A 92 -19.30 17.52 -14.65
CA ARG A 92 -19.99 16.38 -14.01
C ARG A 92 -19.23 15.06 -14.25
N GLY A 93 -19.68 13.96 -13.64
CA GLY A 93 -19.16 12.61 -13.95
C GLY A 93 -17.86 12.24 -13.25
N SER A 94 -17.57 12.84 -12.08
CA SER A 94 -16.41 12.48 -11.26
C SER A 94 -16.41 11.01 -10.81
N ASP A 95 -17.60 10.48 -10.53
CA ASP A 95 -17.91 9.08 -10.23
C ASP A 95 -17.65 8.16 -11.44
N ILE A 96 -18.09 8.56 -12.63
CA ILE A 96 -17.83 7.83 -13.88
C ILE A 96 -16.32 7.74 -14.16
N LEU A 97 -15.61 8.88 -14.12
CA LEU A 97 -14.17 8.91 -14.36
C LEU A 97 -13.38 8.16 -13.28
N TYR A 98 -13.85 8.17 -12.02
CA TYR A 98 -13.26 7.40 -10.95
C TYR A 98 -13.22 5.89 -11.26
N GLU A 99 -14.25 5.35 -11.92
CA GLU A 99 -14.28 3.94 -12.30
C GLU A 99 -13.30 3.56 -13.42
N LEU A 100 -12.80 4.54 -14.17
CA LEU A 100 -11.79 4.34 -15.21
C LEU A 100 -10.34 4.32 -14.66
N ARG A 101 -10.13 4.48 -13.35
CA ARG A 101 -8.80 4.62 -12.71
C ARG A 101 -7.82 3.47 -12.96
N LEU A 102 -8.33 2.25 -13.20
CA LEU A 102 -7.50 1.05 -13.43
C LEU A 102 -7.00 0.91 -14.87
N LEU A 103 -7.54 1.72 -15.78
CA LEU A 103 -7.13 1.78 -17.18
C LEU A 103 -5.86 2.61 -17.33
N THR A 104 -5.10 2.34 -18.39
CA THR A 104 -3.93 3.14 -18.80
C THR A 104 -4.36 4.48 -19.42
N ASN A 105 -3.43 5.42 -19.61
CA ASN A 105 -3.77 6.76 -20.13
C ASN A 105 -4.45 6.71 -21.50
N SER A 106 -3.97 5.86 -22.42
CA SER A 106 -4.59 5.69 -23.75
C SER A 106 -5.97 5.02 -23.67
N GLU A 107 -6.12 3.99 -22.84
CA GLU A 107 -7.40 3.32 -22.62
C GLU A 107 -8.44 4.23 -21.98
N ARG A 108 -8.03 5.13 -21.06
CA ARG A 108 -8.92 6.09 -20.40
C ARG A 108 -9.60 7.02 -21.40
N ALA A 109 -8.88 7.56 -22.37
CA ALA A 109 -9.47 8.46 -23.37
C ALA A 109 -10.53 7.74 -24.20
N ALA A 110 -10.21 6.55 -24.71
CA ALA A 110 -11.15 5.75 -25.49
C ALA A 110 -12.37 5.30 -24.65
N ALA A 111 -12.17 4.97 -23.37
CA ALA A 111 -13.26 4.63 -22.45
C ALA A 111 -14.15 5.85 -22.11
N ALA A 112 -13.55 7.04 -21.96
CA ALA A 112 -14.28 8.29 -21.73
C ALA A 112 -15.17 8.65 -22.94
N GLU A 113 -14.69 8.45 -24.17
CA GLU A 113 -15.50 8.57 -25.39
C GLU A 113 -16.68 7.60 -25.40
N LEU A 114 -16.42 6.33 -25.02
CA LEU A 114 -17.47 5.31 -25.02
C LEU A 114 -18.55 5.57 -23.97
N THR A 115 -18.15 5.96 -22.76
CA THR A 115 -19.07 6.29 -21.66
C THR A 115 -19.90 7.53 -21.97
N TYR A 116 -19.28 8.57 -22.55
CA TYR A 116 -19.99 9.78 -22.98
C TYR A 116 -20.99 9.50 -24.12
N SER A 117 -20.55 8.81 -25.17
CA SER A 117 -21.40 8.51 -26.34
C SER A 117 -22.61 7.65 -25.99
N ASN A 118 -22.49 6.76 -24.99
CA ASN A 118 -23.56 5.89 -24.54
C ASN A 118 -24.32 6.43 -23.32
N GLN A 119 -23.94 7.59 -22.79
CA GLN A 119 -24.53 8.22 -21.59
C GLN A 119 -24.59 7.24 -20.40
N LEU A 120 -23.47 6.61 -20.10
CA LEU A 120 -23.37 5.59 -19.05
C LEU A 120 -23.35 6.21 -17.65
N ASP A 121 -23.92 5.51 -16.68
CA ASP A 121 -23.73 5.81 -15.26
C ASP A 121 -22.44 5.19 -14.70
N ALA A 122 -22.15 5.42 -13.41
CA ALA A 122 -20.93 4.93 -12.77
C ALA A 122 -20.88 3.39 -12.69
N ASP A 123 -22.01 2.72 -12.47
CA ASP A 123 -22.07 1.26 -12.39
C ASP A 123 -21.80 0.63 -13.77
N GLU A 124 -22.41 1.16 -14.83
CA GLU A 124 -22.12 0.77 -16.21
C GLU A 124 -20.68 1.07 -16.59
N ALA A 125 -20.13 2.23 -16.19
CA ALA A 125 -18.73 2.60 -16.45
C ALA A 125 -17.73 1.63 -15.79
N LYS A 126 -18.03 1.18 -14.57
CA LYS A 126 -17.23 0.15 -13.88
C LYS A 126 -17.20 -1.17 -14.63
N GLU A 127 -18.34 -1.60 -15.17
CA GLU A 127 -18.39 -2.81 -16.01
C GLU A 127 -17.58 -2.64 -17.30
N VAL A 128 -17.68 -1.48 -17.96
CA VAL A 128 -16.90 -1.14 -19.16
C VAL A 128 -15.40 -1.14 -18.86
N ALA A 129 -14.96 -0.50 -17.78
CA ALA A 129 -13.56 -0.47 -17.37
C ALA A 129 -13.02 -1.89 -17.14
N LYS A 130 -13.81 -2.74 -16.48
CA LYS A 130 -13.45 -4.15 -16.30
C LYS A 130 -13.35 -4.89 -17.64
N ALA A 131 -14.30 -4.71 -18.55
CA ALA A 131 -14.30 -5.35 -19.86
C ALA A 131 -13.05 -4.97 -20.67
N ILE A 132 -12.73 -3.67 -20.73
CA ILE A 132 -11.52 -3.15 -21.39
C ILE A 132 -10.27 -3.75 -20.74
N LYS A 133 -10.18 -3.74 -19.42
CA LYS A 133 -8.99 -4.24 -18.71
C LYS A 133 -8.79 -5.74 -18.85
N ASP A 134 -9.87 -6.52 -18.87
CA ASP A 134 -9.79 -7.96 -19.11
C ASP A 134 -9.40 -8.25 -20.56
N PHE A 135 -9.88 -7.46 -21.52
CA PHE A 135 -9.57 -7.60 -22.94
C PHE A 135 -8.13 -7.18 -23.27
N SER A 136 -7.60 -6.16 -22.59
CA SER A 136 -6.23 -5.68 -22.78
C SER A 136 -5.14 -6.69 -22.38
N ARG A 137 -5.53 -7.77 -21.68
CA ARG A 137 -4.62 -8.86 -21.28
C ARG A 137 -4.37 -9.88 -22.40
N PHE A 138 -5.13 -9.84 -23.48
CA PHE A 138 -4.91 -10.74 -24.60
C PHE A 138 -3.66 -10.32 -25.39
N PRO A 139 -2.62 -11.18 -25.50
CA PRO A 139 -1.47 -10.88 -26.35
C PRO A 139 -1.86 -10.93 -27.84
N THR A 140 -2.80 -11.82 -28.19
CA THR A 140 -3.43 -11.91 -29.50
C THR A 140 -4.92 -11.72 -29.33
N LEU A 141 -5.48 -10.75 -30.05
CA LEU A 141 -6.90 -10.40 -29.92
C LEU A 141 -7.80 -11.56 -30.37
N PRO A 142 -8.95 -11.77 -29.71
CA PRO A 142 -9.95 -12.74 -30.15
C PRO A 142 -10.47 -12.45 -31.57
N ASP A 143 -10.66 -13.50 -32.37
CA ASP A 143 -11.08 -13.39 -33.76
C ASP A 143 -12.38 -12.58 -33.92
N GLY A 144 -12.33 -11.58 -34.80
CA GLY A 144 -13.46 -10.72 -35.11
C GLY A 144 -13.66 -9.54 -34.15
N PHE A 145 -12.87 -9.41 -33.08
CA PHE A 145 -12.93 -8.27 -32.16
C PHE A 145 -11.67 -7.40 -32.27
N SER A 146 -11.84 -6.10 -32.48
CA SER A 146 -10.74 -5.13 -32.52
C SER A 146 -10.35 -4.66 -31.11
N ASN A 147 -9.25 -3.91 -30.99
CA ASN A 147 -8.82 -3.30 -29.73
C ASN A 147 -9.64 -2.05 -29.33
N HIS A 148 -10.77 -1.79 -29.99
CA HIS A 148 -11.66 -0.69 -29.62
C HIS A 148 -12.40 -1.03 -28.31
N PRO A 149 -12.57 -0.09 -27.36
CA PRO A 149 -13.24 -0.37 -26.09
C PRO A 149 -14.67 -0.91 -26.25
N GLY A 150 -15.40 -0.46 -27.29
CA GLY A 150 -16.70 -1.01 -27.64
C GLY A 150 -16.66 -2.50 -28.00
N ASP A 151 -15.62 -2.94 -28.73
CA ASP A 151 -15.41 -4.35 -29.07
C ASP A 151 -14.98 -5.18 -27.86
N ALA A 152 -14.27 -4.58 -26.90
CA ALA A 152 -13.95 -5.25 -25.63
C ALA A 152 -15.21 -5.56 -24.80
N VAL A 153 -16.15 -4.60 -24.71
CA VAL A 153 -17.46 -4.80 -24.05
C VAL A 153 -18.29 -5.82 -24.83
N ALA A 154 -18.30 -5.72 -26.17
CA ALA A 154 -18.99 -6.66 -27.05
C ALA A 154 -18.46 -8.08 -26.88
N TYR A 155 -17.14 -8.27 -26.79
CA TYR A 155 -16.51 -9.56 -26.55
C TYR A 155 -16.90 -10.14 -25.19
N GLN A 156 -16.92 -9.31 -24.15
CA GLN A 156 -17.38 -9.74 -22.83
C GLN A 156 -18.84 -10.23 -22.89
N CYS A 157 -19.72 -9.48 -23.55
CA CYS A 157 -21.12 -9.87 -23.74
C CYS A 157 -21.24 -11.17 -24.55
N TRP A 158 -20.48 -11.31 -25.63
CA TRP A 158 -20.43 -12.53 -26.45
C TRP A 158 -19.98 -13.74 -25.65
N LYS A 159 -18.89 -13.61 -24.88
CA LYS A 159 -18.36 -14.67 -24.04
C LYS A 159 -19.35 -15.09 -22.95
N LEU A 160 -20.02 -14.13 -22.32
CA LEU A 160 -21.04 -14.40 -21.30
C LEU A 160 -22.28 -15.06 -21.92
N ALA A 161 -22.77 -14.55 -23.05
CA ALA A 161 -23.96 -15.09 -23.71
C ALA A 161 -23.83 -16.57 -24.09
N ARG A 162 -22.61 -17.03 -24.40
CA ARG A 162 -22.30 -18.44 -24.64
C ARG A 162 -22.27 -19.30 -23.37
N GLN A 163 -22.25 -18.71 -22.18
CA GLN A 163 -22.25 -19.42 -20.90
C GLN A 163 -23.66 -19.60 -20.34
N TYR A 164 -24.60 -18.74 -20.73
CA TYR A 164 -26.00 -18.82 -20.29
C TYR A 164 -26.81 -19.74 -21.19
N SER A 165 -27.52 -20.69 -20.56
CA SER A 165 -28.56 -21.50 -21.20
C SER A 165 -29.92 -20.80 -21.22
N ASP A 166 -30.15 -19.86 -20.29
CA ASP A 166 -31.37 -19.07 -20.23
C ASP A 166 -31.46 -18.08 -21.41
N LEU A 167 -32.60 -18.13 -22.11
CA LEU A 167 -32.81 -17.35 -23.33
C LEU A 167 -32.96 -15.85 -23.04
N GLN A 168 -33.55 -15.46 -21.90
CA GLN A 168 -33.79 -14.05 -21.60
C GLN A 168 -32.48 -13.33 -21.26
N GLU A 169 -31.66 -13.90 -20.38
CA GLU A 169 -30.33 -13.36 -20.05
C GLU A 169 -29.42 -13.32 -21.26
N ARG A 170 -29.45 -14.38 -22.07
CA ARG A 170 -28.71 -14.43 -23.34
C ARG A 170 -29.16 -13.32 -24.29
N SER A 171 -30.47 -13.10 -24.45
CA SER A 171 -31.00 -12.04 -25.31
C SER A 171 -30.57 -10.65 -24.82
N ARG A 172 -30.58 -10.42 -23.50
CA ARG A 172 -30.11 -9.17 -22.88
C ARG A 172 -28.63 -8.92 -23.19
N LEU A 173 -27.79 -9.95 -23.06
CA LEU A 173 -26.36 -9.87 -23.37
C LEU A 173 -26.10 -9.63 -24.86
N ILE A 174 -26.87 -10.26 -25.75
CA ILE A 174 -26.78 -10.02 -27.20
C ILE A 174 -27.12 -8.56 -27.51
N ALA A 175 -28.24 -8.04 -26.98
CA ALA A 175 -28.63 -6.65 -27.17
C ALA A 175 -27.57 -5.67 -26.65
N LYS A 176 -27.01 -5.93 -25.46
CA LYS A 176 -25.90 -5.14 -24.90
C LYS A 176 -24.65 -5.21 -25.79
N GLY A 177 -24.27 -6.40 -26.26
CA GLY A 177 -23.16 -6.58 -27.18
C GLY A 177 -23.33 -5.77 -28.46
N LEU A 178 -24.52 -5.80 -29.08
CA LEU A 178 -24.84 -5.04 -30.29
C LEU A 178 -24.87 -3.53 -30.07
N ARG A 179 -25.26 -3.06 -28.88
CA ARG A 179 -25.18 -1.64 -28.49
C ARG A 179 -23.75 -1.12 -28.51
N PHE A 180 -22.79 -1.93 -28.05
CA PHE A 180 -21.39 -1.49 -27.88
C PHE A 180 -20.44 -1.88 -29.01
N ALA A 181 -20.77 -2.88 -29.82
CA ALA A 181 -19.90 -3.35 -30.91
C ALA A 181 -19.53 -2.21 -31.87
N TYR A 182 -18.22 -2.05 -32.07
CA TYR A 182 -17.66 -1.02 -32.94
C TYR A 182 -17.35 -1.58 -34.34
N SER A 183 -16.69 -2.75 -34.41
CA SER A 183 -16.35 -3.35 -35.68
C SER A 183 -17.52 -4.15 -36.29
N PRO A 184 -17.66 -4.15 -37.64
CA PRO A 184 -18.65 -4.99 -38.32
C PRO A 184 -18.43 -6.49 -38.04
N THR A 185 -17.18 -6.90 -37.83
CA THR A 185 -16.82 -8.28 -37.51
C THR A 185 -17.29 -8.68 -36.10
N ALA A 186 -17.16 -7.80 -35.10
CA ALA A 186 -17.63 -8.07 -33.74
C ALA A 186 -19.16 -8.16 -33.71
N ARG A 187 -19.82 -7.26 -34.46
CA ARG A 187 -21.27 -7.29 -34.62
C ARG A 187 -21.75 -8.62 -35.19
N LYS A 188 -21.10 -9.11 -36.26
CA LYS A 188 -21.42 -10.41 -36.87
C LYS A 188 -21.24 -11.58 -35.88
N GLN A 189 -20.17 -11.58 -35.07
CA GLN A 189 -19.94 -12.59 -34.03
C GLN A 189 -21.07 -12.62 -33.00
N ILE A 190 -21.61 -11.46 -32.62
CA ILE A 190 -22.74 -11.36 -31.69
C ILE A 190 -24.04 -11.80 -32.34
N GLU A 191 -24.31 -11.41 -33.60
CA GLU A 191 -25.51 -11.80 -34.34
C GLU A 191 -25.62 -13.32 -34.51
N GLN A 192 -24.49 -14.03 -34.68
CA GLN A 192 -24.45 -15.50 -34.75
C GLN A 192 -25.01 -16.18 -33.49
N LEU A 193 -24.98 -15.51 -32.33
CA LEU A 193 -25.52 -16.05 -31.09
C LEU A 193 -27.05 -16.16 -31.07
N LEU A 194 -27.74 -15.55 -32.04
CA LEU A 194 -29.18 -15.68 -32.23
C LEU A 194 -29.58 -17.04 -32.83
N THR A 195 -28.65 -17.71 -33.51
CA THR A 195 -28.90 -19.01 -34.16
C THR A 195 -28.11 -20.14 -33.51
N ASP A 196 -26.92 -19.87 -32.96
CA ASP A 196 -26.10 -20.87 -32.27
C ASP A 196 -26.43 -20.94 -30.78
N PHE A 197 -27.20 -21.94 -30.34
CA PHE A 197 -27.57 -22.12 -28.93
C PHE A 197 -26.58 -22.97 -28.12
N THR A 198 -25.35 -23.20 -28.60
CA THR A 198 -24.35 -23.95 -27.85
C THR A 198 -23.95 -23.24 -26.55
N VAL A 199 -23.86 -24.01 -25.47
CA VAL A 199 -23.45 -23.52 -24.14
C VAL A 199 -22.02 -23.98 -23.85
N VAL A 200 -21.13 -23.02 -23.61
CA VAL A 200 -19.73 -23.24 -23.21
C VAL A 200 -19.62 -23.03 -21.71
N PRO A 201 -19.37 -24.08 -20.90
CA PRO A 201 -19.34 -23.95 -19.44
C PRO A 201 -18.19 -23.05 -18.98
N LYS A 202 -18.48 -22.18 -18.00
CA LYS A 202 -17.48 -21.33 -17.35
C LYS A 202 -16.76 -22.13 -16.26
N ARG A 203 -15.43 -22.23 -16.33
CA ARG A 203 -14.63 -22.62 -15.16
C ARG A 203 -14.49 -21.41 -14.24
N PRO A 204 -14.85 -21.49 -12.94
CA PRO A 204 -14.66 -20.38 -12.02
C PRO A 204 -13.17 -20.07 -11.88
N ALA A 205 -12.85 -18.79 -11.62
CA ALA A 205 -11.48 -18.41 -11.29
C ALA A 205 -11.05 -19.12 -9.99
N PRO A 206 -9.79 -19.57 -9.87
CA PRO A 206 -9.27 -20.09 -8.61
C PRO A 206 -9.42 -19.07 -7.48
N ILE A 207 -9.61 -19.57 -6.26
CA ILE A 207 -9.65 -18.72 -5.05
C ILE A 207 -8.22 -18.25 -4.78
N LEU A 208 -8.04 -16.93 -4.57
CA LEU A 208 -6.76 -16.39 -4.15
C LEU A 208 -6.47 -16.77 -2.69
N PRO A 209 -5.23 -17.13 -2.33
CA PRO A 209 -4.88 -17.58 -0.97
C PRO A 209 -4.76 -16.38 -0.03
N PHE A 210 -5.90 -15.84 0.41
CA PHE A 210 -5.93 -14.78 1.42
C PHE A 210 -5.60 -15.34 2.79
N PHE A 211 -4.67 -14.69 3.49
CA PHE A 211 -4.36 -14.93 4.89
C PHE A 211 -4.70 -13.67 5.70
N ARG A 212 -5.09 -13.86 6.96
CA ARG A 212 -5.33 -12.79 7.93
C ARG A 212 -4.51 -13.11 9.17
N LEU A 213 -3.69 -12.15 9.60
CA LEU A 213 -3.00 -12.24 10.88
C LEU A 213 -4.01 -11.92 11.99
N GLU A 214 -4.17 -12.82 12.97
CA GLU A 214 -5.19 -12.71 14.01
C GLU A 214 -4.65 -12.23 15.36
N SER A 215 -3.38 -12.52 15.66
CA SER A 215 -2.74 -12.18 16.94
C SER A 215 -1.55 -11.23 16.80
N GLU A 216 -1.23 -10.49 17.86
CA GLU A 216 -0.01 -9.65 17.90
C GLU A 216 1.27 -10.49 17.85
N GLU A 217 1.23 -11.74 18.32
CA GLU A 217 2.37 -12.67 18.25
C GLU A 217 2.73 -13.02 16.80
N GLU A 218 1.75 -13.01 15.89
CA GLU A 218 1.92 -13.17 14.45
C GLU A 218 2.48 -11.92 13.75
N LEU A 219 2.58 -10.79 14.45
CA LEU A 219 3.16 -9.55 13.94
C LEU A 219 4.63 -9.44 14.35
N PRO A 220 5.58 -9.96 13.57
CA PRO A 220 6.99 -9.78 13.87
C PRO A 220 7.37 -8.31 13.85
N ARG A 221 8.30 -7.91 14.73
CA ARG A 221 8.94 -6.60 14.68
C ARG A 221 10.29 -6.73 13.99
N LEU A 222 10.50 -5.95 12.94
CA LEU A 222 11.81 -5.82 12.31
C LEU A 222 12.68 -4.91 13.17
N VAL A 223 13.85 -5.39 13.59
CA VAL A 223 14.77 -4.67 14.48
C VAL A 223 16.14 -4.56 13.80
N PRO A 224 16.79 -3.37 13.80
CA PRO A 224 18.11 -3.20 13.21
C PRO A 224 19.18 -3.86 14.06
N VAL A 225 20.23 -4.37 13.43
CA VAL A 225 21.38 -5.00 14.07
C VAL A 225 22.58 -4.06 13.99
N ALA A 226 23.12 -3.65 15.14
CA ALA A 226 24.32 -2.80 15.21
C ALA A 226 25.59 -3.56 14.78
N GLY A 227 25.68 -4.85 15.09
CA GLY A 227 26.81 -5.71 14.73
C GLY A 227 27.04 -6.83 15.74
N GLU A 228 28.26 -7.37 15.75
CA GLU A 228 28.73 -8.37 16.73
C GLU A 228 29.84 -7.79 17.60
N LEU A 229 29.78 -8.00 18.92
CA LEU A 229 30.83 -7.58 19.86
C LEU A 229 32.19 -8.23 19.53
N PRO A 230 33.32 -7.50 19.71
CA PRO A 230 33.43 -6.14 20.28
C PRO A 230 32.99 -5.04 19.29
N LEU A 231 32.19 -4.10 19.78
CA LEU A 231 31.67 -2.94 19.02
C LEU A 231 31.98 -1.65 19.74
N LYS A 232 32.10 -0.55 18.99
CA LYS A 232 32.28 0.78 19.58
C LYS A 232 30.94 1.42 19.90
N THR A 233 30.95 2.36 20.85
CA THR A 233 29.77 3.18 21.15
C THR A 233 29.21 3.89 19.91
N GLN A 234 30.10 4.33 19.02
CA GLN A 234 29.73 5.01 17.76
C GLN A 234 28.95 4.09 16.82
N ASP A 235 29.24 2.78 16.80
CA ASP A 235 28.54 1.83 15.93
C ASP A 235 27.08 1.68 16.34
N LEU A 236 26.80 1.66 17.65
CA LEU A 236 25.43 1.64 18.19
C LEU A 236 24.68 2.97 17.94
N GLN A 237 25.37 4.10 18.06
CA GLN A 237 24.78 5.43 17.84
C GLN A 237 24.53 5.71 16.35
N ALA A 238 25.29 5.10 15.44
CA ALA A 238 25.11 5.25 14.00
C ALA A 238 23.85 4.55 13.47
N VAL A 239 23.30 3.58 14.22
CA VAL A 239 22.04 2.91 13.84
C VAL A 239 20.88 3.92 13.92
N PRO A 240 20.17 4.21 12.83
CA PRO A 240 19.08 5.18 12.89
C PRO A 240 17.86 4.62 13.60
N VAL A 241 17.02 5.52 14.14
CA VAL A 241 15.70 5.17 14.67
C VAL A 241 14.82 4.69 13.51
N VAL A 242 14.06 3.62 13.77
CA VAL A 242 13.27 2.94 12.73
C VAL A 242 11.81 3.39 12.80
N GLU A 243 11.36 4.07 11.75
CA GLU A 243 9.95 4.43 11.57
C GLU A 243 9.20 3.33 10.81
N GLN A 244 8.09 2.87 11.38
CA GLN A 244 7.23 1.86 10.76
C GLN A 244 6.11 2.52 9.96
N ILE A 245 6.01 2.14 8.68
CA ILE A 245 5.01 2.68 7.74
C ILE A 245 3.80 1.73 7.73
N GLU A 246 2.71 2.19 8.32
CA GLU A 246 1.42 1.48 8.35
C GLU A 246 0.77 1.35 6.95
N PRO A 247 -0.14 0.37 6.71
CA PRO A 247 -0.75 -0.56 7.68
C PRO A 247 -0.01 -1.90 7.85
N PHE A 248 1.13 -2.07 7.17
CA PHE A 248 1.89 -3.33 7.16
C PHE A 248 3.24 -3.21 7.88
N ARG A 249 3.41 -2.16 8.71
CA ARG A 249 4.64 -1.85 9.46
C ARG A 249 5.92 -1.97 8.60
N MET A 250 5.85 -1.45 7.38
CA MET A 250 6.99 -1.50 6.46
C MET A 250 8.11 -0.61 6.94
N VAL A 251 9.36 -1.03 6.75
CA VAL A 251 10.53 -0.20 7.01
C VAL A 251 11.20 0.14 5.68
N LYS A 252 11.43 1.43 5.43
CA LYS A 252 12.25 1.89 4.32
C LYS A 252 13.56 2.41 4.86
N PHE A 253 14.66 1.95 4.27
CA PHE A 253 15.99 2.34 4.68
C PHE A 253 16.88 2.56 3.44
N ALA A 254 17.81 3.50 3.54
CA ALA A 254 18.81 3.78 2.51
C ALA A 254 20.20 3.75 3.15
N GLY A 255 21.06 2.87 2.64
CA GLY A 255 22.40 2.63 3.19
C GLY A 255 22.65 1.15 3.48
N GLU A 256 23.70 0.87 4.24
CA GLU A 256 24.03 -0.48 4.72
C GLU A 256 23.45 -0.68 6.12
N GLN A 257 22.60 -1.71 6.29
CA GLN A 257 22.02 -2.06 7.59
C GLN A 257 21.63 -3.53 7.60
N ALA A 258 22.01 -4.24 8.66
CA ALA A 258 21.53 -5.59 8.94
C ALA A 258 20.22 -5.54 9.76
N TRP A 259 19.34 -6.51 9.53
CA TRP A 259 18.00 -6.56 10.11
C TRP A 259 17.68 -7.96 10.60
N VAL A 260 16.88 -8.06 11.66
CA VAL A 260 16.33 -9.33 12.15
C VAL A 260 14.85 -9.19 12.46
N PRO A 261 13.99 -10.07 11.94
CA PRO A 261 12.60 -10.14 12.37
C PRO A 261 12.54 -10.90 13.71
N LEU A 262 12.03 -10.24 14.74
CA LEU A 262 11.75 -10.87 16.03
C LEU A 262 10.26 -11.12 16.18
N PRO A 263 9.84 -12.20 16.89
CA PRO A 263 8.44 -12.42 17.21
C PRO A 263 7.81 -11.22 17.92
N GLY A 264 6.47 -11.12 17.86
CA GLY A 264 5.68 -10.08 18.51
C GLY A 264 5.63 -10.20 20.05
N TRP A 265 6.73 -10.55 20.71
CA TRP A 265 6.79 -10.57 22.17
C TRP A 265 6.53 -9.18 22.73
N GLN A 266 5.72 -9.09 23.80
CA GLN A 266 5.31 -7.83 24.40
C GLN A 266 6.50 -6.92 24.76
N VAL A 267 7.62 -7.49 25.22
CA VAL A 267 8.84 -6.72 25.54
C VAL A 267 9.53 -6.13 24.30
N VAL A 268 9.41 -6.79 23.14
CA VAL A 268 9.96 -6.30 21.86
C VAL A 268 9.02 -5.28 21.25
N LEU A 269 7.69 -5.51 21.31
CA LEU A 269 6.69 -4.55 20.82
C LEU A 269 6.65 -3.27 21.68
N GLY A 270 6.85 -3.39 23.00
CA GLY A 270 6.87 -2.26 23.93
C GLY A 270 8.14 -1.41 23.89
N ALA A 271 9.22 -1.87 23.25
CA ALA A 271 10.46 -1.11 23.12
C ALA A 271 10.26 0.12 22.20
N SER A 272 10.73 1.29 22.59
CA SER A 272 10.56 2.48 21.74
C SER A 272 11.58 2.52 20.61
N ASP A 273 12.86 2.27 20.92
CA ASP A 273 13.95 2.26 19.96
C ASP A 273 14.84 1.02 20.15
N PRO A 274 14.33 -0.18 19.76
CA PRO A 274 15.07 -1.42 19.93
C PRO A 274 16.20 -1.54 18.90
N VAL A 275 17.37 -1.99 19.37
CA VAL A 275 18.52 -2.36 18.54
C VAL A 275 19.08 -3.70 19.00
N VAL A 276 19.51 -4.50 18.02
CA VAL A 276 20.13 -5.81 18.26
C VAL A 276 21.64 -5.71 18.27
N ILE A 277 22.27 -6.37 19.23
CA ILE A 277 23.71 -6.62 19.30
C ILE A 277 23.93 -8.13 19.41
N LEU A 278 24.82 -8.67 18.57
CA LEU A 278 25.25 -10.06 18.67
C LEU A 278 26.45 -10.17 19.60
N CYS A 279 26.48 -11.19 20.44
CA CYS A 279 27.66 -11.49 21.24
C CYS A 279 27.76 -12.98 21.55
N LYS A 280 28.85 -13.39 22.18
CA LYS A 280 28.92 -14.71 22.81
C LYS A 280 28.25 -14.67 24.17
N SER A 281 27.59 -15.75 24.56
CA SER A 281 26.87 -15.81 25.83
C SER A 281 27.78 -15.60 27.02
N ASP A 282 29.05 -16.04 26.96
CA ASP A 282 30.05 -15.84 28.03
C ASP A 282 30.40 -14.37 28.31
N ARG A 283 30.02 -13.44 27.42
CA ARG A 283 30.12 -11.99 27.63
C ARG A 283 28.97 -11.43 28.46
N LEU A 284 27.89 -12.16 28.62
CA LEU A 284 26.79 -11.74 29.47
C LEU A 284 27.14 -12.02 30.95
N PRO A 285 26.78 -11.13 31.88
CA PRO A 285 26.93 -11.42 33.30
C PRO A 285 26.08 -12.61 33.73
N ASN A 286 26.43 -13.21 34.87
CA ASN A 286 25.64 -14.24 35.57
C ASN A 286 25.25 -15.47 34.72
N GLN A 287 26.10 -15.89 33.80
CA GLN A 287 25.86 -17.11 33.01
C GLN A 287 26.11 -18.38 33.82
N THR A 288 25.13 -19.28 33.77
CA THR A 288 25.15 -20.58 34.46
C THR A 288 25.50 -21.75 33.55
N GLN A 289 25.54 -21.55 32.23
CA GLN A 289 25.82 -22.61 31.27
C GLN A 289 27.30 -22.64 30.86
N PRO A 290 27.94 -23.83 30.80
CA PRO A 290 29.37 -23.94 30.50
C PRO A 290 29.71 -23.76 29.03
N LYS A 291 28.74 -23.92 28.11
CA LYS A 291 28.97 -23.82 26.66
C LYS A 291 28.65 -22.41 26.18
N SER A 292 29.69 -21.72 25.69
CA SER A 292 29.54 -20.43 25.02
C SER A 292 28.93 -20.61 23.63
N GLU A 293 27.89 -19.86 23.31
CA GLU A 293 27.28 -19.79 21.99
C GLU A 293 26.96 -18.35 21.60
N THR A 294 26.76 -18.08 20.31
CA THR A 294 26.32 -16.75 19.87
C THR A 294 24.90 -16.51 20.33
N VAL A 295 24.62 -15.37 20.93
CA VAL A 295 23.31 -14.92 21.37
C VAL A 295 22.98 -13.57 20.75
N LEU A 296 21.68 -13.34 20.61
CA LEU A 296 21.12 -12.09 20.13
C LEU A 296 20.61 -11.31 21.34
N VAL A 297 21.16 -10.12 21.57
CA VAL A 297 20.78 -9.22 22.66
C VAL A 297 20.00 -8.06 22.07
N VAL A 298 18.78 -7.83 22.55
CA VAL A 298 17.98 -6.67 22.17
C VAL A 298 18.07 -5.64 23.30
N CYS A 299 18.42 -4.41 22.95
CA CYS A 299 18.42 -3.28 23.87
C CYS A 299 17.46 -2.19 23.40
N ASP A 300 16.75 -1.55 24.32
CA ASP A 300 15.97 -0.34 24.04
C ASP A 300 16.80 0.89 24.38
N ARG A 301 17.24 1.62 23.35
CA ARG A 301 18.09 2.81 23.50
C ARG A 301 17.36 4.00 24.13
N ALA A 302 16.03 4.00 24.08
CA ALA A 302 15.22 5.05 24.68
C ALA A 302 15.15 4.95 26.21
N VAL A 303 15.56 3.82 26.80
CA VAL A 303 15.53 3.59 28.25
C VAL A 303 16.96 3.62 28.81
N GLN A 304 17.32 4.76 29.40
CA GLN A 304 18.66 5.02 29.97
C GLN A 304 18.62 5.35 31.47
N GLU A 305 17.43 5.34 32.08
CA GLU A 305 17.27 5.48 33.52
C GLU A 305 17.70 4.18 34.21
N TRP A 306 18.52 4.31 35.26
CA TRP A 306 19.01 3.17 36.03
C TRP A 306 17.91 2.55 36.90
N ASP A 307 17.88 1.22 36.94
CA ASP A 307 17.17 0.41 37.93
C ASP A 307 18.02 -0.78 38.38
N ASP A 308 17.78 -1.29 39.58
CA ASP A 308 18.51 -2.41 40.19
C ASP A 308 17.99 -3.80 39.72
N GLY A 309 17.02 -3.84 38.80
CA GLY A 309 16.41 -5.06 38.27
C GLY A 309 16.85 -5.43 36.85
N SER A 310 17.64 -4.57 36.18
CA SER A 310 17.88 -4.67 34.74
C SER A 310 19.36 -4.63 34.36
N TYR A 311 19.69 -5.23 33.22
CA TYR A 311 21.00 -5.08 32.60
C TYR A 311 20.99 -3.95 31.58
N PHE A 312 22.13 -3.26 31.45
CA PHE A 312 22.29 -2.13 30.55
C PHE A 312 23.48 -2.32 29.63
N VAL A 313 23.36 -1.74 28.45
CA VAL A 313 24.49 -1.49 27.54
C VAL A 313 25.18 -0.21 28.01
N ILE A 314 26.49 -0.26 28.20
CA ILE A 314 27.29 0.86 28.70
C ILE A 314 28.42 1.21 27.75
N ASP A 315 28.91 2.44 27.87
CA ASP A 315 30.20 2.83 27.29
C ASP A 315 31.33 2.49 28.27
N ASN A 316 32.17 1.52 27.89
CA ASN A 316 33.38 1.17 28.61
C ASN A 316 34.61 1.60 27.80
N ALA A 317 35.02 2.86 28.00
CA ALA A 317 36.18 3.46 27.34
C ALA A 317 36.12 3.42 25.80
N GLY A 318 34.94 3.62 25.24
CA GLY A 318 34.66 3.66 23.79
C GLY A 318 34.20 2.34 23.19
N GLU A 319 34.19 1.25 23.97
CA GLU A 319 33.64 -0.06 23.59
C GLU A 319 32.33 -0.33 24.33
N LEU A 320 31.42 -1.06 23.68
CA LEU A 320 30.18 -1.50 24.29
C LEU A 320 30.42 -2.67 25.23
N ASP A 321 29.83 -2.60 26.42
CA ASP A 321 29.80 -3.70 27.39
C ASP A 321 28.41 -3.86 28.02
N PHE A 322 28.16 -5.00 28.66
CA PHE A 322 26.89 -5.34 29.29
C PHE A 322 27.05 -5.53 30.79
N GLN A 323 26.38 -4.70 31.59
CA GLN A 323 26.54 -4.73 33.05
C GLN A 323 25.22 -4.50 33.78
N TRP A 324 25.15 -5.02 35.00
CA TRP A 324 24.12 -4.71 35.99
C TRP A 324 24.77 -3.96 37.14
N PHE A 325 24.05 -3.01 37.73
CA PHE A 325 24.57 -2.17 38.80
C PHE A 325 23.62 -2.21 40.00
N GLU A 326 24.16 -2.57 41.16
CA GLU A 326 23.46 -2.53 42.45
C GLU A 326 23.12 -1.09 42.88
N THR A 327 23.90 -0.10 42.43
CA THR A 327 23.69 1.32 42.72
C THR A 327 23.83 2.15 41.45
N ALA A 328 23.22 3.33 41.42
CA ALA A 328 23.25 4.22 40.26
C ALA A 328 24.71 4.47 39.78
N PRO A 329 25.07 4.03 38.57
CA PRO A 329 26.43 4.16 38.07
C PRO A 329 26.75 5.61 37.66
N SER A 330 28.03 5.98 37.71
CA SER A 330 28.51 7.27 37.21
C SER A 330 28.83 7.26 35.70
N ILE A 331 28.72 6.10 35.05
CA ILE A 331 28.94 5.93 33.62
C ILE A 331 27.62 6.05 32.83
N PRO A 332 27.66 6.54 31.59
CA PRO A 332 26.45 6.69 30.78
C PRO A 332 25.86 5.32 30.40
N LEU A 333 24.56 5.17 30.60
CA LEU A 333 23.78 4.03 30.11
C LEU A 333 23.30 4.33 28.68
N LEU A 334 23.57 3.43 27.75
CA LEU A 334 23.25 3.59 26.33
C LEU A 334 21.90 2.97 25.96
N GLY A 335 21.39 2.07 26.79
CA GLY A 335 20.09 1.42 26.63
C GLY A 335 19.92 0.23 27.57
N ARG A 336 18.68 -0.14 27.84
CA ARG A 336 18.33 -1.29 28.69
C ARG A 336 18.20 -2.56 27.86
N ILE A 337 18.77 -3.67 28.32
CA ILE A 337 18.59 -4.98 27.69
C ILE A 337 17.17 -5.48 27.97
N VAL A 338 16.40 -5.76 26.92
CA VAL A 338 14.98 -6.19 27.02
C VAL A 338 14.78 -7.69 26.78
N VAL A 339 15.58 -8.31 25.92
CA VAL A 339 15.54 -9.76 25.69
C VAL A 339 16.89 -10.27 25.19
N VAL A 340 17.24 -11.49 25.62
CA VAL A 340 18.38 -12.25 25.10
C VAL A 340 17.86 -13.54 24.50
N VAL A 341 18.20 -13.80 23.24
CA VAL A 341 17.71 -14.94 22.47
C VAL A 341 18.89 -15.82 22.09
N ARG A 342 18.80 -17.11 22.46
CA ARG A 342 19.73 -18.14 21.97
C ARG A 342 19.25 -18.65 20.61
N PRO A 343 20.16 -19.14 19.75
CA PRO A 343 19.78 -19.71 18.47
C PRO A 343 18.79 -20.86 18.66
N LYS A 344 17.84 -21.00 17.74
CA LYS A 344 16.90 -22.13 17.76
C LYS A 344 17.71 -23.43 17.67
N LYS A 345 17.51 -24.35 18.62
CA LYS A 345 18.06 -25.71 18.52
C LYS A 345 17.28 -26.43 17.43
N ILE A 346 17.92 -26.67 16.30
CA ILE A 346 17.38 -27.52 15.25
C ILE A 346 17.98 -28.91 15.46
N LEU A 347 17.15 -29.87 15.89
CA LEU A 347 17.59 -31.24 16.14
C LEU A 347 17.75 -32.03 14.82
N ASP A 348 17.01 -31.65 13.78
CA ASP A 348 17.16 -32.13 12.40
C ASP A 348 16.47 -31.16 11.42
N GLU A 349 17.20 -30.59 10.46
CA GLU A 349 16.64 -29.63 9.48
C GLU A 349 15.72 -30.31 8.44
N GLU A 350 15.94 -31.60 8.17
CA GLU A 350 15.20 -32.35 7.15
C GLU A 350 13.79 -32.74 7.60
N ILE A 351 13.58 -33.05 8.89
CA ILE A 351 12.27 -33.45 9.45
C ILE A 351 11.24 -32.31 9.32
N THR A 352 11.69 -31.05 9.41
CA THR A 352 10.80 -29.87 9.31
C THR A 352 10.21 -29.65 7.92
N LYS A 353 10.68 -30.38 6.88
CA LYS A 353 10.19 -30.24 5.50
C LYS A 353 9.12 -31.28 5.13
N ASP A 354 9.02 -32.39 5.86
CA ASP A 354 8.02 -33.43 5.60
C ASP A 354 6.76 -33.20 6.43
N SER A 355 5.72 -32.69 5.76
CA SER A 355 4.40 -32.43 6.38
C SER A 355 3.61 -33.70 6.76
N TRP A 356 4.23 -34.88 6.71
CA TRP A 356 3.56 -36.19 6.80
C TRP A 356 4.25 -37.19 7.73
N GLN A 357 5.03 -36.74 8.70
CA GLN A 357 5.41 -37.60 9.82
C GLN A 357 4.40 -37.41 10.96
N ILE A 358 3.56 -38.43 11.15
CA ILE A 358 2.73 -38.58 12.34
C ILE A 358 3.66 -39.16 13.41
N ASP A 359 3.78 -38.50 14.56
CA ASP A 359 4.45 -39.09 15.74
C ASP A 359 3.71 -40.39 16.12
N GLU A 360 4.40 -41.53 16.09
CA GLU A 360 3.90 -42.82 16.60
C GLU A 360 3.96 -42.90 18.13
#